data_AF-A0A1F6EFX3-F1
#
_entry.id   AF-A0A1F6EFX3-F1
#
_cell.length_a   1.000
_cell.length_b   1.000
_cell.length_c   1.000
_cell.angle_alpha   90.00
_cell.angle_beta   90.00
_cell.angle_gamma   90.00
#
_symmetry.space_group_name_H-M   'P 1'
#
loop_
_entity.id
_entity.type
_entity.pdbx_description
1 polymer ?
#
loop_
_entity_poly.entity_id
_entity_poly.type
_entity_poly.pdbx_seq_one_letter_code
_entity_poly.pdbx_strand_id
1 'polypeptide(L)'
;MYEIETHNEELVAQLNDSVCFNEYRAPFDNYHTGLVPRILGTCFIGMGNLVYGRAPSYRKFRAIEVIARVPYHSWESAAYTFLTLFYANEVRAIKLSKIAMFARVAQDNETMHVVVVTALAKAENGGGFVAHTLVPVVFAFIYFWIVYLLYLLSPRAALELNYHFEQHAFDQYNEFITEHEEELKRKTVTSAFLDWYGRKAVNQYELFRSIRNDELIHRNRSIREIGMHTR
;
A
#
# COMPACT_ATOMS: atom_id res chain seq x y z
N MET A 1 -2.18 -17.21 -7.87
CA MET A 1 -2.32 -15.76 -8.13
C MET A 1 -3.80 -15.38 -7.99
N TYR A 2 -4.66 -15.80 -8.92
CA TYR A 2 -6.12 -15.55 -8.88
C TYR A 2 -6.81 -15.88 -7.54
N GLU A 3 -6.48 -17.01 -6.91
CA GLU A 3 -7.06 -17.40 -5.62
C GLU A 3 -6.66 -16.47 -4.46
N ILE A 4 -5.43 -15.93 -4.49
CA ILE A 4 -4.93 -15.01 -3.45
C ILE A 4 -5.57 -13.63 -3.62
N GLU A 5 -5.69 -13.15 -4.85
CA GLU A 5 -6.43 -11.92 -5.18
C GLU A 5 -7.89 -12.04 -4.74
N THR A 6 -8.55 -13.14 -5.09
CA THR A 6 -9.94 -13.41 -4.68
C THR A 6 -10.08 -13.38 -3.15
N HIS A 7 -9.19 -14.06 -2.43
CA HIS A 7 -9.22 -14.06 -0.97
C HIS A 7 -8.98 -12.67 -0.36
N ASN A 8 -8.10 -11.86 -0.94
CA ASN A 8 -7.89 -10.49 -0.50
C ASN A 8 -9.15 -9.64 -0.71
N GLU A 9 -9.79 -9.71 -1.88
CA GLU A 9 -11.03 -8.95 -2.15
C GLU A 9 -12.19 -9.40 -1.25
N GLU A 10 -12.29 -10.70 -0.94
CA GLU A 10 -13.24 -11.22 0.06
C GLU A 10 -12.98 -10.63 1.46
N LEU A 11 -11.71 -10.58 1.88
CA LEU A 11 -11.33 -9.99 3.15
C LEU A 11 -11.66 -8.48 3.20
N VAL A 12 -11.38 -7.74 2.13
CA VAL A 12 -11.75 -6.31 2.00
C VAL A 12 -13.25 -6.11 2.21
N ALA A 13 -14.06 -7.00 1.63
CA ALA A 13 -15.51 -6.97 1.80
C ALA A 13 -15.94 -7.31 3.23
N GLN A 14 -15.31 -8.30 3.88
CA GLN A 14 -15.58 -8.66 5.27
C GLN A 14 -15.25 -7.52 6.24
N LEU A 15 -14.19 -6.76 5.98
CA LEU A 15 -13.78 -5.59 6.76
C LEU A 15 -14.75 -4.40 6.66
N ASN A 16 -15.84 -4.52 5.89
CA ASN A 16 -16.96 -3.59 5.98
C ASN A 16 -17.85 -3.84 7.21
N ASP A 17 -17.75 -5.00 7.86
CA ASP A 17 -18.34 -5.22 9.16
C ASP A 17 -17.44 -4.63 10.26
N SER A 18 -18.01 -3.89 11.20
CA SER A 18 -17.22 -3.17 12.23
C SER A 18 -16.58 -4.11 13.25
N VAL A 19 -17.20 -5.27 13.53
CA VAL A 19 -16.63 -6.27 14.44
C VAL A 19 -15.42 -6.91 13.76
N CYS A 20 -15.60 -7.42 12.55
CA CYS A 20 -14.52 -8.01 11.76
C CYS A 20 -13.35 -7.02 11.57
N PHE A 21 -13.66 -5.76 11.25
CA PHE A 21 -12.67 -4.69 11.11
C PHE A 21 -11.83 -4.50 12.37
N ASN A 22 -12.48 -4.36 13.53
CA ASN A 22 -11.79 -4.13 14.80
C ASN A 22 -10.96 -5.35 15.23
N GLU A 23 -11.50 -6.57 15.06
CA GLU A 23 -10.80 -7.81 15.36
C GLU A 23 -9.56 -8.00 14.47
N TYR A 24 -9.68 -7.70 13.17
CA TYR A 24 -8.56 -7.80 12.25
C TYR A 24 -7.47 -6.76 12.57
N ARG A 25 -7.89 -5.55 12.94
CA ARG A 25 -7.00 -4.41 13.23
C ARG A 25 -6.23 -4.57 14.54
N ALA A 26 -6.89 -5.03 15.60
CA ALA A 26 -6.38 -5.00 16.98
C ALA A 26 -4.97 -5.60 17.22
N PRO A 27 -4.58 -6.74 16.60
CA PRO A 27 -3.29 -7.39 16.91
C PRO A 27 -2.05 -6.53 16.60
N PHE A 28 -2.17 -5.53 15.73
CA PHE A 28 -1.03 -4.74 15.25
C PHE A 28 -1.17 -3.23 15.45
N ASP A 29 -2.20 -2.75 16.15
CA ASP A 29 -2.37 -1.30 16.39
C ASP A 29 -1.26 -0.69 17.25
N ASN A 30 -0.68 -1.48 18.16
CA ASN A 30 0.40 -1.03 19.04
C ASN A 30 1.72 -1.77 18.75
N TYR A 31 1.93 -2.18 17.50
CA TYR A 31 3.13 -2.91 17.12
C TYR A 31 4.38 -2.03 17.23
N HIS A 32 5.36 -2.46 18.03
CA HIS A 32 6.62 -1.76 18.18
C HIS A 32 7.65 -2.22 17.14
N THR A 33 7.91 -1.36 16.16
CA THR A 33 8.95 -1.56 15.15
C THR A 33 10.35 -1.25 15.68
N GLY A 34 11.39 -1.73 14.99
CA GLY A 34 12.78 -1.39 15.29
C GLY A 34 13.11 0.10 15.11
N LEU A 35 14.28 0.52 15.61
CA LEU A 35 14.69 1.93 15.58
C LEU A 35 14.87 2.46 14.15
N VAL A 36 15.54 1.69 13.28
CA VAL A 36 15.81 2.06 11.88
C VAL A 36 14.51 2.34 11.09
N PRO A 37 13.55 1.39 10.99
CA PRO A 37 12.31 1.65 10.25
C PRO A 37 11.50 2.80 10.84
N ARG A 38 11.52 2.98 12.17
CA ARG A 38 10.82 4.08 12.83
C ARG A 38 11.40 5.45 12.47
N ILE A 39 12.73 5.59 12.45
CA ILE A 39 13.40 6.83 12.05
C ILE A 39 13.10 7.11 10.57
N LEU A 40 13.32 6.12 9.69
CA LEU A 40 13.08 6.28 8.26
C LEU A 40 11.62 6.63 7.96
N GLY A 41 10.67 5.91 8.55
CA GLY A 41 9.24 6.16 8.41
C GLY A 41 8.87 7.57 8.86
N THR A 42 9.32 7.99 10.05
CA THR A 42 9.08 9.35 10.56
C THR A 42 9.65 10.42 9.61
N CYS A 43 10.87 10.24 9.11
CA CYS A 43 11.50 11.17 8.19
C CYS A 43 10.76 11.26 6.84
N PHE A 44 10.44 10.13 6.21
CA PHE A 44 9.78 10.12 4.91
C PHE A 44 8.34 10.60 4.97
N ILE A 45 7.56 10.14 5.95
CA ILE A 45 6.18 10.61 6.16
C ILE A 45 6.19 12.09 6.52
N GLY A 46 7.12 12.54 7.37
CA GLY A 46 7.30 13.94 7.71
C GLY A 46 7.59 14.81 6.48
N MET A 47 8.49 14.36 5.60
CA MET A 47 8.79 15.05 4.34
C MET A 47 7.59 15.07 3.38
N GLY A 48 6.86 13.95 3.25
CA GLY A 48 5.63 13.89 2.46
C GLY A 48 4.58 14.90 2.96
N ASN A 49 4.38 14.96 4.28
CA ASN A 49 3.45 15.92 4.90
C ASN A 49 3.90 17.39 4.74
N LEU A 50 5.21 17.65 4.67
CA LEU A 50 5.73 18.98 4.37
C LEU A 50 5.41 19.41 2.94
N VAL A 51 5.53 18.49 1.97
CA VAL A 51 5.33 18.76 0.54
C VAL A 51 3.86 18.80 0.15
N TYR A 52 3.04 17.87 0.67
CA TYR A 52 1.64 17.69 0.25
C TYR A 52 0.62 18.15 1.29
N GLY A 53 1.08 18.63 2.45
CA GLY A 53 0.23 19.00 3.57
C GLY A 53 -0.16 17.81 4.45
N ARG A 54 -0.65 18.11 5.66
CA ARG A 54 -1.10 17.07 6.62
C ARG A 54 -2.50 16.57 6.35
N ALA A 55 -3.40 17.45 5.92
CA ALA A 55 -4.79 17.09 5.66
C ALA A 55 -4.91 16.14 4.47
N PRO A 56 -5.79 15.14 4.54
CA PRO A 56 -6.05 14.25 3.42
C PRO A 56 -6.71 15.02 2.26
N SER A 57 -6.39 14.62 1.03
CA SER A 57 -6.99 15.17 -0.19
C SER A 57 -6.71 14.27 -1.38
N TYR A 58 -7.50 14.35 -2.44
CA TYR A 58 -7.26 13.60 -3.68
C TYR A 58 -5.84 13.80 -4.25
N ARG A 59 -5.31 15.03 -4.19
CA ARG A 59 -3.94 15.32 -4.65
C ARG A 59 -2.88 14.63 -3.79
N LYS A 60 -3.09 14.60 -2.49
CA LYS A 60 -2.18 13.92 -1.55
C LYS A 60 -2.24 12.41 -1.74
N PHE A 61 -3.44 11.82 -1.82
CA PHE A 61 -3.61 10.40 -2.08
C PHE A 61 -2.90 9.99 -3.37
N ARG A 62 -3.13 10.70 -4.47
CA ARG A 62 -2.40 10.46 -5.72
C ARG A 62 -0.88 10.39 -5.55
N ALA A 63 -0.29 11.28 -4.74
CA ALA A 63 1.15 11.27 -4.50
C ALA A 63 1.58 10.08 -3.63
N ILE A 64 0.81 9.72 -2.61
CA ILE A 64 1.05 8.57 -1.74
C ILE A 64 0.96 7.27 -2.55
N GLU A 65 -0.08 7.11 -3.38
CA GLU A 65 -0.31 5.90 -4.19
C GLU A 65 0.81 5.62 -5.21
N VAL A 66 1.43 6.67 -5.77
CA VAL A 66 2.59 6.50 -6.65
C VAL A 66 3.75 5.82 -5.90
N ILE A 67 3.87 6.09 -4.61
CA ILE A 67 4.94 5.64 -3.73
C ILE A 67 4.59 4.29 -3.07
N ALA A 68 3.31 4.05 -2.77
CA ALA A 68 2.84 2.89 -1.99
C ALA A 68 3.14 1.53 -2.63
N ARG A 69 3.16 1.43 -3.97
CA ARG A 69 3.62 0.22 -4.69
C ARG A 69 5.13 -0.05 -4.64
N VAL A 70 5.96 0.94 -4.30
CA VAL A 70 7.42 0.87 -4.42
C VAL A 70 8.07 -0.18 -3.51
N PRO A 71 7.66 -0.32 -2.23
CA PRO A 71 8.20 -1.35 -1.35
C PRO A 71 7.99 -2.76 -1.90
N TYR A 72 6.79 -3.05 -2.38
CA TYR A 72 6.46 -4.35 -2.98
C TYR A 72 7.32 -4.67 -4.21
N HIS A 73 7.47 -3.72 -5.15
CA HIS A 73 8.40 -3.88 -6.27
C HIS A 73 9.85 -4.12 -5.82
N SER A 74 10.28 -3.42 -4.77
CA SER A 74 11.62 -3.57 -4.20
C SER A 74 11.83 -4.96 -3.62
N TRP A 75 10.83 -5.50 -2.92
CA TRP A 75 10.88 -6.83 -2.32
C TRP A 75 10.83 -7.93 -3.36
N GLU A 76 9.99 -7.80 -4.39
CA GLU A 76 9.97 -8.74 -5.52
C GLU A 76 11.33 -8.78 -6.21
N SER A 77 11.91 -7.60 -6.49
CA SER A 77 13.24 -7.49 -7.11
C SER A 77 14.32 -8.11 -6.24
N ALA A 78 14.32 -7.83 -4.93
CA ALA A 78 15.29 -8.41 -3.99
C ALA A 78 15.11 -9.93 -3.84
N ALA A 79 13.87 -10.42 -3.83
CA ALA A 79 13.57 -11.84 -3.82
C ALA A 79 14.08 -12.53 -5.10
N TYR A 80 13.92 -11.89 -6.26
CA TYR A 80 14.47 -12.37 -7.51
C TYR A 80 16.01 -12.43 -7.47
N THR A 81 16.67 -11.39 -6.96
CA THR A 81 18.14 -11.40 -6.77
C THR A 81 18.60 -12.56 -5.90
N PHE A 82 17.94 -12.81 -4.75
CA PHE A 82 18.26 -13.96 -3.92
C PHE A 82 17.98 -15.29 -4.61
N LEU A 83 16.92 -15.38 -5.42
CA LEU A 83 16.62 -16.58 -6.18
C LEU A 83 17.73 -16.89 -7.19
N THR A 84 18.27 -15.88 -7.88
CA THR A 84 19.43 -16.03 -8.76
C THR A 84 20.67 -16.48 -8.01
N LEU A 85 20.87 -16.06 -6.75
CA LEU A 85 22.02 -16.49 -5.94
C LEU A 85 21.85 -17.90 -5.34
N PHE A 86 20.61 -18.35 -5.12
CA PHE A 86 20.30 -19.59 -4.39
C PHE A 86 19.45 -20.58 -5.19
N TYR A 87 19.45 -20.50 -6.51
CA TYR A 87 18.56 -21.29 -7.38
C TYR A 87 18.72 -22.81 -7.19
N ALA A 88 19.89 -23.28 -6.75
CA ALA A 88 20.16 -24.70 -6.50
C ALA A 88 19.52 -25.23 -5.20
N ASN A 89 18.93 -24.37 -4.36
CA ASN A 89 18.27 -24.78 -3.11
C ASN A 89 16.75 -24.59 -3.25
N GLU A 90 16.05 -25.70 -3.50
CA GLU A 90 14.60 -25.70 -3.74
C GLU A 90 13.79 -25.13 -2.57
N VAL A 91 14.17 -25.44 -1.32
CA VAL A 91 13.47 -24.93 -0.12
C VAL A 91 13.56 -23.40 -0.06
N ARG A 92 14.73 -22.83 -0.33
CA ARG A 92 14.91 -21.37 -0.39
C ARG A 92 14.20 -20.77 -1.60
N ALA A 93 14.25 -21.42 -2.75
CA ALA A 93 13.60 -20.96 -3.97
C ALA A 93 12.07 -20.89 -3.82
N ILE A 94 11.45 -21.88 -3.18
CA ILE A 94 10.01 -21.90 -2.88
C ILE A 94 9.65 -20.74 -1.94
N LYS A 95 10.45 -20.52 -0.89
CA LYS A 95 10.22 -19.42 0.06
C LYS A 95 10.28 -18.05 -0.62
N LEU A 96 11.33 -17.80 -1.41
CA LEU A 96 11.49 -16.54 -2.16
C LEU A 96 10.40 -16.35 -3.21
N SER A 97 9.96 -17.42 -3.86
CA SER A 97 8.84 -17.37 -4.81
C SER A 97 7.53 -16.98 -4.13
N LYS A 98 7.27 -17.46 -2.90
CA LYS A 98 6.07 -17.07 -2.13
C LYS A 98 6.08 -15.58 -1.76
N ILE A 99 7.24 -15.08 -1.35
CA ILE A 99 7.46 -13.66 -1.06
C ILE A 99 7.22 -12.81 -2.32
N ALA A 100 7.82 -13.19 -3.45
CA ALA A 100 7.67 -12.49 -4.72
C ALA A 100 6.20 -12.47 -5.17
N MET A 101 5.48 -13.59 -5.00
CA MET A 101 4.06 -13.67 -5.29
C MET A 101 3.22 -12.75 -4.39
N PHE A 102 3.51 -12.70 -3.08
CA PHE A 102 2.83 -11.77 -2.17
C PHE A 102 3.05 -10.31 -2.61
N ALA A 103 4.31 -9.94 -2.87
CA ALA A 103 4.67 -8.61 -3.33
C ALA A 103 4.00 -8.26 -4.67
N ARG A 104 3.81 -9.24 -5.56
CA ARG A 104 3.10 -9.03 -6.82
C ARG A 104 1.60 -8.75 -6.63
N VAL A 105 0.94 -9.52 -5.78
CA VAL A 105 -0.49 -9.27 -5.53
C VAL A 105 -0.70 -7.90 -4.86
N ALA A 106 0.17 -7.52 -3.93
CA ALA A 106 0.07 -6.21 -3.28
C ALA A 106 0.38 -5.05 -4.25
N GLN A 107 1.44 -5.13 -5.07
CA GLN A 107 1.72 -4.06 -6.04
C GLN A 107 0.61 -3.90 -7.09
N ASP A 108 -0.10 -4.98 -7.46
CA ASP A 108 -1.22 -4.93 -8.40
C ASP A 108 -2.42 -4.19 -7.77
N ASN A 109 -2.69 -4.43 -6.49
CA ASN A 109 -3.69 -3.69 -5.72
C ASN A 109 -3.36 -2.19 -5.60
N GLU A 110 -2.13 -1.86 -5.21
CA GLU A 110 -1.61 -0.48 -5.15
C GLU A 110 -1.62 0.20 -6.54
N THR A 111 -1.41 -0.58 -7.60
CA THR A 111 -1.52 -0.07 -8.97
C THR A 111 -2.96 0.27 -9.34
N MET A 112 -3.94 -0.48 -8.84
CA MET A 112 -5.35 -0.10 -8.96
C MET A 112 -5.64 1.21 -8.22
N HIS A 113 -5.15 1.37 -6.99
CA HIS A 113 -5.33 2.62 -6.23
C HIS A 113 -4.77 3.81 -7.00
N VAL A 114 -3.50 3.77 -7.43
CA VAL A 114 -2.87 4.91 -8.10
C VAL A 114 -3.59 5.30 -9.39
N VAL A 115 -4.05 4.33 -10.18
CA VAL A 115 -4.74 4.62 -11.45
C VAL A 115 -6.11 5.25 -11.18
N VAL A 116 -6.91 4.65 -10.30
CA VAL A 116 -8.27 5.11 -10.02
C VAL A 116 -8.26 6.44 -9.27
N VAL A 117 -7.43 6.58 -8.22
CA VAL A 117 -7.29 7.82 -7.45
C VAL A 117 -6.72 8.94 -8.33
N THR A 118 -5.81 8.66 -9.26
CA THR A 118 -5.33 9.67 -10.22
C THR A 118 -6.46 10.17 -11.11
N ALA A 119 -7.33 9.27 -11.59
CA ALA A 119 -8.48 9.65 -12.40
C ALA A 119 -9.46 10.54 -11.61
N LEU A 120 -9.75 10.19 -10.36
CA LEU A 120 -10.58 11.00 -9.47
C LEU A 120 -9.95 12.36 -9.16
N ALA A 121 -8.67 12.40 -8.79
CA ALA A 121 -7.96 13.65 -8.51
C ALA A 121 -7.95 14.61 -9.72
N LYS A 122 -7.86 14.06 -10.94
CA LYS A 122 -7.96 14.85 -12.17
C LYS A 122 -9.36 15.45 -12.35
N ALA A 123 -10.40 14.68 -12.06
CA ALA A 123 -11.79 15.13 -12.16
C ALA A 123 -12.12 16.21 -11.10
N GLU A 124 -11.63 16.04 -9.87
CA GLU A 124 -11.95 16.91 -8.74
C GLU A 124 -11.13 18.21 -8.69
N ASN A 125 -9.87 18.19 -9.15
CA ASN A 125 -8.95 19.31 -8.89
C ASN A 125 -8.39 20.02 -10.14
N GLY A 126 -8.71 19.57 -11.35
CA GLY A 126 -8.23 20.18 -12.59
C GLY A 126 -6.72 19.99 -12.87
N GLY A 127 -6.30 20.34 -14.10
CA GLY A 127 -5.05 19.93 -14.76
C GLY A 127 -3.71 20.52 -14.30
N GLY A 128 -3.43 20.57 -13.00
CA GLY A 128 -2.09 20.87 -12.48
C GLY A 128 -1.15 19.65 -12.52
N PHE A 129 -0.70 19.23 -13.72
CA PHE A 129 -0.05 17.93 -13.90
C PHE A 129 1.43 17.87 -13.47
N VAL A 130 2.19 18.96 -13.58
CA VAL A 130 3.67 18.85 -13.62
C VAL A 130 4.32 18.66 -12.24
N ALA A 131 4.06 19.54 -11.27
CA ALA A 131 4.68 19.47 -9.94
C ALA A 131 4.25 18.23 -9.13
N HIS A 132 2.99 17.81 -9.28
CA HIS A 132 2.43 16.63 -8.61
C HIS A 132 2.77 15.29 -9.31
N THR A 133 3.58 15.30 -10.38
CA THR A 133 3.99 14.07 -11.09
C THR A 133 5.49 13.83 -10.98
N LEU A 134 6.32 14.86 -11.15
CA LEU A 134 7.77 14.67 -11.14
C LEU A 134 8.32 14.33 -9.75
N VAL A 135 7.84 15.00 -8.70
CA VAL A 135 8.33 14.79 -7.33
C VAL A 135 8.04 13.36 -6.85
N PRO A 136 6.81 12.81 -6.96
CA PRO A 136 6.56 11.42 -6.60
C PRO A 136 7.38 10.41 -7.40
N VAL A 137 7.63 10.67 -8.70
CA VAL A 137 8.40 9.76 -9.55
C VAL A 137 9.87 9.72 -9.16
N VAL A 138 10.50 10.88 -8.95
CA VAL A 138 11.90 10.93 -8.48
C VAL A 138 12.03 10.33 -7.09
N PHE A 139 11.09 10.63 -6.20
CA PHE A 139 11.05 10.02 -4.88
C PHE A 139 10.91 8.50 -4.97
N ALA A 140 9.97 8.00 -5.79
CA ALA A 140 9.75 6.57 -5.99
C ALA A 140 11.02 5.86 -6.48
N PHE A 141 11.77 6.47 -7.41
CA PHE A 141 13.04 5.90 -7.89
C PHE A 141 14.09 5.79 -6.77
N ILE A 142 14.28 6.84 -5.98
CA ILE A 142 15.26 6.83 -4.87
C ILE A 142 14.80 5.84 -3.79
N TYR A 143 13.51 5.90 -3.46
CA TYR A 143 12.89 5.07 -2.44
C TYR A 143 12.96 3.58 -2.79
N PHE A 144 12.81 3.22 -4.07
CA PHE A 144 13.03 1.85 -4.55
C PHE A 144 14.40 1.32 -4.14
N TRP A 145 15.47 2.04 -4.42
CA TRP A 145 16.83 1.59 -4.09
C TRP A 145 17.05 1.51 -2.58
N ILE A 146 16.50 2.44 -1.81
CA ILE A 146 16.58 2.41 -0.35
C ILE A 146 15.89 1.15 0.19
N VAL A 147 14.65 0.87 -0.22
CA VAL A 147 13.90 -0.29 0.28
C VAL A 147 14.51 -1.60 -0.24
N TYR A 148 14.96 -1.64 -1.49
CA TYR A 148 15.64 -2.79 -2.07
C TYR A 148 16.88 -3.17 -1.26
N LEU A 149 17.77 -2.20 -0.99
CA LEU A 149 18.97 -2.44 -0.17
C LEU A 149 18.61 -2.78 1.27
N LEU A 150 17.63 -2.08 1.85
CA LEU A 150 17.15 -2.38 3.20
C LEU A 150 16.63 -3.80 3.30
N TYR A 151 15.90 -4.29 2.29
CA TYR A 151 15.36 -5.64 2.25
C TYR A 151 16.45 -6.69 2.09
N LEU A 152 17.47 -6.44 1.27
CA LEU A 152 18.63 -7.33 1.15
C LEU A 152 19.38 -7.48 2.48
N LEU A 153 19.51 -6.41 3.26
CA LEU A 153 20.22 -6.39 4.53
C LEU A 153 19.37 -6.87 5.71
N SER A 154 18.10 -6.49 5.73
CA SER A 154 17.14 -6.79 6.79
C SER A 154 15.71 -6.76 6.24
N PRO A 155 15.19 -7.92 5.77
CA PRO A 155 13.80 -8.04 5.33
C PRO A 155 12.82 -7.56 6.41
N ARG A 156 13.14 -7.84 7.69
CA ARG A 156 12.37 -7.37 8.83
C ARG A 156 12.27 -5.84 8.87
N ALA A 157 13.39 -5.13 8.77
CA ALA A 157 13.36 -3.67 8.80
C ALA A 157 12.61 -3.07 7.61
N ALA A 158 12.71 -3.68 6.43
CA ALA A 158 11.95 -3.24 5.25
C ALA A 158 10.43 -3.45 5.42
N LEU A 159 10.01 -4.59 5.99
CA LEU A 159 8.61 -4.88 6.29
C LEU A 159 8.06 -3.94 7.39
N GLU A 160 8.83 -3.70 8.44
CA GLU A 160 8.47 -2.75 9.50
C GLU A 160 8.45 -1.30 9.01
N LEU A 161 9.27 -0.94 8.01
CA LEU A 161 9.19 0.37 7.36
C LEU A 161 7.86 0.50 6.59
N ASN A 162 7.48 -0.53 5.84
CA ASN A 162 6.21 -0.54 5.12
C ASN A 162 5.02 -0.40 6.07
N TYR A 163 5.01 -1.11 7.20
CA TYR A 163 3.99 -0.95 8.24
C TYR A 163 3.71 0.52 8.60
N HIS A 164 4.74 1.38 8.68
CA HIS A 164 4.54 2.82 8.95
C HIS A 164 3.86 3.55 7.80
N PHE A 165 4.19 3.24 6.55
CA PHE A 165 3.56 3.84 5.38
C PHE A 165 2.09 3.41 5.27
N GLU A 166 1.82 2.12 5.41
CA GLU A 166 0.47 1.55 5.37
C GLU A 166 -0.40 2.09 6.51
N GLN A 167 0.16 2.21 7.72
CA GLN A 167 -0.53 2.83 8.85
C GLN A 167 -0.86 4.30 8.55
N HIS A 168 0.07 5.05 7.96
CA HIS A 168 -0.17 6.43 7.59
C HIS A 168 -1.24 6.57 6.51
N ALA A 169 -1.20 5.75 5.47
CA ALA A 169 -2.22 5.72 4.41
C ALA A 169 -3.59 5.37 4.98
N PHE A 170 -3.67 4.32 5.81
CA PHE A 170 -4.87 3.94 6.54
C PHE A 170 -5.48 5.11 7.32
N ASP A 171 -4.67 5.81 8.13
CA ASP A 171 -5.15 6.93 8.94
C ASP A 171 -5.67 8.07 8.06
N GLN A 172 -4.99 8.38 6.95
CA GLN A 172 -5.40 9.42 6.01
C GLN A 172 -6.72 9.09 5.30
N TYR A 173 -6.89 7.85 4.84
CA TYR A 173 -8.15 7.43 4.25
C TYR A 173 -9.27 7.39 5.27
N ASN A 174 -8.99 6.92 6.49
CA ASN A 174 -9.99 6.86 7.55
C ASN A 174 -10.47 8.26 7.96
N GLU A 175 -9.56 9.23 8.09
CA GLU A 175 -9.90 10.64 8.34
C GLU A 175 -10.76 11.18 7.19
N PHE A 176 -10.33 10.99 5.94
CA PHE A 176 -11.02 11.52 4.76
C PHE A 176 -12.45 11.01 4.59
N ILE A 177 -12.67 9.70 4.70
CA ILE A 177 -14.01 9.13 4.55
C ILE A 177 -14.93 9.52 5.72
N THR A 178 -14.37 9.78 6.90
CA THR A 178 -15.14 10.23 8.07
C THR A 178 -15.58 11.68 7.90
N GLU A 179 -14.70 12.54 7.40
CA GLU A 179 -14.98 13.97 7.21
C GLU A 179 -15.91 14.24 6.01
N HIS A 180 -15.80 13.44 4.94
CA HIS A 180 -16.48 13.68 3.66
C HIS A 180 -17.55 12.65 3.32
N GLU A 181 -18.00 11.83 4.27
CA GLU A 181 -18.91 10.68 4.05
C GLU A 181 -20.09 11.03 3.13
N GLU A 182 -20.86 12.04 3.48
CA GLU A 182 -22.08 12.42 2.75
C GLU A 182 -21.78 12.94 1.34
N GLU A 183 -20.68 13.66 1.16
CA GLU A 183 -20.24 14.13 -0.15
C GLU A 183 -19.82 12.96 -1.05
N LEU A 184 -19.00 12.06 -0.52
CA LEU A 184 -18.45 10.93 -1.25
C LEU A 184 -19.53 9.92 -1.69
N LYS A 185 -20.58 9.74 -0.89
CA LYS A 185 -21.74 8.90 -1.26
C LYS A 185 -22.50 9.43 -2.47
N ARG A 186 -22.49 10.75 -2.71
CA ARG A 186 -23.18 11.38 -3.85
C ARG A 186 -22.37 11.34 -5.14
N LYS A 187 -21.06 11.09 -5.05
CA LYS A 187 -20.15 11.06 -6.20
C LYS A 187 -20.01 9.64 -6.71
N THR A 188 -20.51 9.36 -7.91
CA THR A 188 -20.35 8.06 -8.55
C THR A 188 -18.91 7.82 -8.96
N VAL A 189 -18.49 6.55 -8.97
CA VAL A 189 -17.19 6.12 -9.49
C VAL A 189 -17.41 5.39 -10.80
N THR A 190 -16.68 5.81 -11.84
CA THR A 190 -16.63 5.11 -13.12
C THR A 190 -15.18 5.04 -13.57
N SER A 191 -14.64 3.82 -13.69
CA SER A 191 -13.26 3.60 -14.11
C SER A 191 -13.11 2.27 -14.84
N ALA A 192 -12.72 2.33 -16.10
CA ALA A 192 -12.44 1.13 -16.90
C ALA A 192 -11.33 0.27 -16.28
N PHE A 193 -10.38 0.89 -15.56
CA PHE A 193 -9.33 0.15 -14.87
C PHE A 193 -9.86 -0.58 -13.63
N LEU A 194 -10.77 0.04 -12.88
CA LEU A 194 -11.41 -0.58 -11.73
C LEU A 194 -12.25 -1.79 -12.17
N ASP A 195 -13.00 -1.63 -13.28
CA ASP A 195 -13.79 -2.71 -13.89
C ASP A 195 -12.89 -3.86 -14.37
N TRP A 196 -11.76 -3.56 -15.03
CA TRP A 196 -10.78 -4.56 -15.46
C TRP A 196 -10.11 -5.29 -14.28
N TYR A 197 -9.78 -4.56 -13.22
CA TYR A 197 -9.23 -5.12 -11.99
C TYR A 197 -10.25 -6.04 -11.28
N GLY A 198 -11.55 -5.83 -11.51
CA GLY A 198 -12.63 -6.69 -11.01
C GLY A 198 -13.24 -6.22 -9.68
N ARG A 199 -12.84 -5.05 -9.16
CA ARG A 199 -13.43 -4.46 -7.95
C ARG A 199 -14.65 -3.60 -8.31
N LYS A 200 -15.66 -3.60 -7.44
CA LYS A 200 -16.89 -2.82 -7.64
C LYS A 200 -17.06 -1.80 -6.52
N ALA A 201 -17.34 -0.55 -6.91
CA ALA A 201 -17.74 0.52 -6.00
C ALA A 201 -18.73 1.42 -6.73
N VAL A 202 -19.89 1.67 -6.12
CA VAL A 202 -20.95 2.50 -6.72
C VAL A 202 -20.59 3.98 -6.63
N ASN A 203 -20.00 4.37 -5.50
CA ASN A 203 -19.67 5.75 -5.18
C ASN A 203 -18.24 5.85 -4.60
N GLN A 204 -17.76 7.08 -4.46
CA GLN A 204 -16.39 7.33 -3.98
C GLN A 204 -16.22 6.91 -2.52
N TYR A 205 -17.28 6.93 -1.70
CA TYR A 205 -17.21 6.49 -0.32
C TYR A 205 -16.89 4.99 -0.24
N GLU A 206 -17.61 4.16 -1.01
CA GLU A 206 -17.35 2.73 -1.10
C GLU A 206 -15.94 2.42 -1.61
N LEU A 207 -15.48 3.17 -2.63
CA LEU A 207 -14.12 3.02 -3.15
C LEU A 207 -13.08 3.34 -2.07
N PHE A 208 -13.11 4.53 -1.48
CA PHE A 208 -12.10 4.94 -0.49
C PHE A 208 -12.17 4.09 0.78
N ARG A 209 -13.35 3.61 1.16
CA ARG A 209 -13.49 2.63 2.24
C ARG A 209 -12.83 1.30 1.90
N SER A 210 -12.95 0.83 0.67
CA SER A 210 -12.26 -0.39 0.21
C SER A 210 -10.74 -0.22 0.20
N ILE A 211 -10.24 0.94 -0.25
CA ILE A 211 -8.81 1.28 -0.24
C ILE A 211 -8.30 1.33 1.21
N ARG A 212 -8.99 2.03 2.11
CA ARG A 212 -8.66 2.01 3.56
C ARG A 212 -8.56 0.58 4.12
N ASN A 213 -9.44 -0.32 3.69
CA ASN A 213 -9.40 -1.70 4.13
C ASN A 213 -8.18 -2.45 3.53
N ASP A 214 -7.78 -2.17 2.29
CA ASP A 214 -6.52 -2.67 1.71
C ASP A 214 -5.32 -2.20 2.54
N GLU A 215 -5.21 -0.90 2.85
CA GLU A 215 -4.11 -0.36 3.66
C GLU A 215 -3.99 -1.09 5.01
N LEU A 216 -5.13 -1.41 5.63
CA LEU A 216 -5.16 -2.17 6.88
C LEU A 216 -4.65 -3.61 6.69
N ILE A 217 -5.02 -4.26 5.59
CA ILE A 217 -4.54 -5.59 5.22
C ILE A 217 -3.03 -5.54 4.96
N HIS A 218 -2.56 -4.61 4.15
CA HIS A 218 -1.16 -4.40 3.82
C HIS A 218 -0.30 -4.11 5.05
N ARG A 219 -0.77 -3.23 5.95
CA ARG A 219 -0.17 -2.96 7.25
C ARG A 219 0.03 -4.24 8.06
N ASN A 220 -1.05 -5.00 8.25
CA ASN A 220 -1.02 -6.20 9.09
C ASN A 220 -0.21 -7.32 8.44
N ARG A 221 -0.33 -7.50 7.12
CA ARG A 221 0.43 -8.49 6.37
C ARG A 221 1.92 -8.19 6.41
N SER A 222 2.34 -6.94 6.29
CA SER A 222 3.76 -6.55 6.44
C SER A 222 4.39 -7.16 7.69
N ILE A 223 3.67 -7.16 8.82
CA ILE A 223 4.17 -7.76 10.06
C ILE A 223 4.06 -9.30 10.08
N ARG A 224 2.95 -9.87 9.59
CA ARG A 224 2.77 -11.34 9.53
C ARG A 224 3.85 -12.01 8.67
N GLU A 225 4.27 -11.36 7.59
CA GLU A 225 5.29 -11.85 6.66
C GLU A 225 6.68 -11.92 7.31
N ILE A 226 6.96 -11.13 8.36
CA ILE A 226 8.24 -11.24 9.11
C ILE A 226 8.45 -12.68 9.59
N GLY A 227 7.39 -13.33 10.08
CA GLY A 227 7.44 -14.72 10.54
C GLY A 227 7.81 -15.72 9.45
N MET A 228 7.52 -15.41 8.17
CA MET A 228 7.95 -16.22 7.04
C MET A 228 9.44 -16.04 6.75
N HIS A 229 10.02 -14.87 7.02
CA HIS A 229 11.44 -14.61 6.81
C HIS A 229 12.37 -15.30 7.80
N THR A 230 11.94 -15.50 9.04
CA THR A 230 12.79 -16.02 10.13
C THR A 230 12.85 -17.56 10.23
N ARG A 231 11.99 -18.28 9.51
CA ARG A 231 11.94 -19.77 9.52
C ARG A 231 12.53 -20.39 8.26
#